data_AF-A0A7W2TEU2-F1
#
_entry.id   AF-A0A7W2TEU2-F1
#
_cell.length_a   1.000
_cell.length_b   1.000
_cell.length_c   1.000
_cell.angle_alpha   90.00
_cell.angle_beta   90.00
_cell.angle_gamma   90.00
#
_symmetry.space_group_name_H-M   'P 1'
#
loop_
_entity.id
_entity.type
_entity.pdbx_description
1 polymer ?
#
loop_
_entity_poly.entity_id
_entity_poly.type
_entity_poly.pdbx_seq_one_letter_code
_entity_poly.pdbx_strand_id
1 'polypeptide(L)'
;MKFYLGVVMTLLLGCQQTSAPLTAKNSSEQVIIKKIVCRQSTIPPLKNTQKLKERLIANGKIDGSLSNEEIDHAVNNYIRKKNAALKNCAK
;
A
#
# COMPACT_ATOMS: atom_id res chain seq x y z
N MET A 1 -2.58 54.66 -17.43
CA MET A 1 -1.99 53.87 -16.32
C MET A 1 -3.01 53.78 -15.20
N LYS A 2 -3.19 52.58 -14.61
CA LYS A 2 -4.10 52.21 -13.50
C LYS A 2 -5.41 51.55 -13.92
N PHE A 3 -5.37 50.25 -14.26
CA PHE A 3 -6.52 49.34 -14.12
C PHE A 3 -6.10 47.86 -14.02
N TYR A 4 -4.94 47.57 -13.41
CA TYR A 4 -4.43 46.19 -13.26
C TYR A 4 -4.08 45.82 -11.82
N LEU A 5 -4.60 46.55 -10.82
CA LEU A 5 -4.27 46.28 -9.40
C LEU A 5 -5.43 45.63 -8.60
N GLY A 6 -6.58 45.37 -9.23
CA GLY A 6 -7.77 44.86 -8.54
C GLY A 6 -7.99 43.35 -8.62
N VAL A 7 -7.34 42.65 -9.55
CA VAL A 7 -7.68 41.24 -9.87
C VAL A 7 -6.78 40.22 -9.15
N VAL A 8 -5.69 40.67 -8.51
CA VAL A 8 -4.73 39.78 -7.84
C VAL A 8 -5.14 39.43 -6.40
N MET A 9 -6.03 40.19 -5.76
CA MET A 9 -6.38 39.99 -4.35
C MET A 9 -7.51 38.98 -4.08
N THR A 10 -8.19 38.47 -5.10
CA THR A 10 -9.29 37.50 -4.90
C THR A 10 -8.84 36.03 -4.85
N LEU A 11 -7.54 35.74 -5.00
CA LEU A 11 -6.99 34.38 -4.98
C LEU A 11 -6.59 33.87 -3.58
N LEU A 12 -6.61 34.73 -2.54
CA LEU A 12 -6.12 34.40 -1.18
C LEU A 12 -7.23 34.03 -0.17
N LEU A 13 -8.50 33.97 -0.59
CA LEU A 13 -9.64 33.68 0.30
C LEU A 13 -10.10 32.21 0.31
N GLY A 14 -9.38 31.31 -0.36
CA GLY A 14 -9.73 29.88 -0.43
C GLY A 14 -8.83 29.01 0.44
N CYS A 15 -9.02 29.02 1.77
CA CYS A 15 -8.80 27.89 2.70
C CYS A 15 -8.96 28.33 4.16
N GLN A 16 -10.08 28.95 4.53
CA GLN A 16 -10.56 28.78 5.90
C GLN A 16 -11.24 27.42 5.97
N GLN A 17 -10.41 26.39 6.12
CA GLN A 17 -10.86 25.06 6.48
C GLN A 17 -11.43 25.16 7.90
N THR A 18 -12.75 25.36 8.01
CA THR A 18 -13.51 25.12 9.23
C THR A 18 -13.17 23.71 9.70
N SER A 19 -12.27 23.61 10.68
CA SER A 19 -12.10 22.43 11.50
C SER A 19 -13.32 22.35 12.41
N ALA A 20 -14.43 21.85 11.87
CA ALA A 20 -15.48 21.31 12.70
C ALA A 20 -14.81 20.26 13.61
N PRO A 21 -14.96 20.34 14.94
CA PRO A 21 -14.53 19.24 15.78
C PRO A 21 -15.37 18.05 15.35
N LEU A 22 -14.74 17.09 14.66
CA LEU A 22 -15.28 15.76 14.47
C LEU A 22 -15.52 15.24 15.88
N THR A 23 -16.75 15.40 16.35
CA THR A 23 -17.23 14.71 17.54
C THR A 23 -17.18 13.26 17.14
N ALA A 24 -16.06 12.61 17.45
CA ALA A 24 -15.95 11.18 17.44
C ALA A 24 -16.99 10.71 18.46
N LYS A 25 -18.23 10.53 17.98
CA LYS A 25 -19.12 9.54 18.58
C LYS A 25 -18.26 8.29 18.58
N ASN A 26 -17.79 7.92 19.77
CA ASN A 26 -17.44 6.55 20.07
C ASN A 26 -18.72 5.74 19.85
N SER A 27 -19.06 5.52 18.57
CA SER A 27 -19.87 4.41 18.18
C SER A 27 -18.99 3.23 18.52
N SER A 28 -19.23 2.67 19.70
CA SER A 28 -18.86 1.30 20.04
C SER A 28 -19.64 0.33 19.14
N GLU A 29 -19.64 0.59 17.82
CA GLU A 29 -19.89 -0.43 16.84
C GLU A 29 -18.78 -1.43 17.06
N GLN A 30 -19.13 -2.51 17.76
CA GLN A 30 -18.36 -3.73 17.68
C GLN A 30 -18.27 -4.06 16.20
N VAL A 31 -17.15 -3.68 15.58
CA VAL A 31 -16.79 -4.19 14.28
C VAL A 31 -16.74 -5.69 14.48
N ILE A 32 -17.79 -6.39 14.06
CA ILE A 32 -17.79 -7.83 14.00
C ILE A 32 -16.74 -8.17 12.95
N ILE A 33 -15.49 -8.31 13.38
CA ILE A 33 -14.39 -8.77 12.55
C ILE A 33 -14.75 -10.22 12.25
N LYS A 34 -15.47 -10.44 11.14
CA LYS A 34 -15.67 -11.78 10.61
C LYS A 34 -14.28 -12.35 10.36
N LYS A 35 -13.87 -13.30 11.21
CA LYS A 35 -12.60 -14.00 11.07
C LYS A 35 -12.60 -14.64 9.69
N ILE A 36 -11.77 -14.11 8.79
CA ILE A 36 -11.59 -14.72 7.46
C ILE A 36 -10.97 -16.10 7.72
N VAL A 37 -11.74 -17.15 7.45
CA VAL A 37 -11.25 -18.52 7.56
C VAL A 37 -10.27 -18.73 6.43
N CYS A 38 -8.99 -18.88 6.78
CA CYS A 38 -7.97 -19.26 5.83
C CYS A 38 -8.33 -20.61 5.21
N ARG A 39 -8.38 -20.69 3.88
CA ARG A 39 -8.43 -21.98 3.18
C ARG A 39 -7.00 -22.53 3.14
N GLN A 40 -6.85 -23.82 3.48
CA GLN A 40 -5.56 -24.50 3.39
C GLN A 40 -5.05 -24.44 1.95
N SER A 41 -3.89 -23.83 1.75
CA SER A 41 -3.27 -23.70 0.44
C SER A 41 -2.60 -25.02 0.05
N THR A 42 -2.93 -25.55 -1.12
CA THR A 42 -2.22 -26.67 -1.75
C THR A 42 -0.99 -26.21 -2.53
N ILE A 43 -0.78 -24.90 -2.66
CA ILE A 43 0.33 -24.30 -3.41
C ILE A 43 1.60 -24.42 -2.56
N PRO A 44 2.70 -24.98 -3.12
CA PRO A 44 3.96 -25.10 -2.40
C PRO A 44 4.57 -23.71 -2.12
N PRO A 45 5.46 -23.59 -1.11
CA PRO A 45 6.16 -22.36 -0.82
C PRO A 45 6.88 -21.82 -2.06
N LEU A 46 6.81 -20.51 -2.26
CA LEU A 46 7.53 -19.84 -3.34
C LEU A 46 9.03 -20.02 -3.15
N LYS A 47 9.73 -20.24 -4.26
CA LYS A 47 11.20 -20.37 -4.33
C LYS A 47 11.78 -19.24 -5.18
N ASN A 48 13.00 -18.82 -4.87
CA ASN A 48 13.69 -17.83 -5.69
C ASN A 48 14.09 -18.50 -7.01
N THR A 49 13.52 -18.01 -8.10
CA THR A 49 13.75 -18.51 -9.46
C THR A 49 13.85 -17.32 -10.40
N GLN A 50 14.62 -17.46 -11.47
CA GLN A 50 14.77 -16.41 -12.47
C GLN A 50 13.43 -15.96 -13.05
N LYS A 51 12.54 -16.91 -13.36
CA LYS A 51 11.19 -16.63 -13.85
C LYS A 51 10.32 -15.85 -12.85
N LEU A 52 10.51 -16.08 -11.55
CA LEU A 52 9.83 -15.30 -10.51
C LEU A 52 10.39 -13.88 -10.46
N LYS A 53 11.71 -13.71 -10.50
CA LYS A 53 12.38 -12.41 -10.54
C LYS A 53 11.89 -11.57 -11.72
N GLU A 54 11.95 -12.12 -12.93
CA GLU A 54 11.47 -11.48 -14.17
C GLU A 54 9.99 -11.07 -14.07
N ARG A 55 9.13 -11.95 -13.57
CA ARG A 55 7.70 -11.66 -13.42
C ARG A 55 7.45 -10.54 -12.39
N LEU A 56 8.19 -10.52 -11.28
CA LEU A 56 8.03 -9.49 -10.27
C LEU A 56 8.44 -8.11 -10.79
N ILE A 57 9.48 -8.05 -11.62
CA ILE A 57 9.90 -6.83 -12.32
C ILE A 57 8.85 -6.43 -13.36
N ALA A 58 8.45 -7.35 -14.24
CA ALA A 58 7.45 -7.10 -15.28
C ALA A 58 6.10 -6.61 -14.73
N ASN A 59 5.71 -7.08 -13.55
CA ASN A 59 4.48 -6.67 -12.87
C ASN A 59 4.64 -5.39 -12.03
N GLY A 60 5.80 -4.72 -12.06
CA GLY A 60 6.09 -3.52 -11.26
C GLY A 60 6.09 -3.76 -9.75
N LYS A 61 6.25 -5.01 -9.31
CA LYS A 61 6.32 -5.36 -7.88
C LYS A 61 7.73 -5.16 -7.32
N ILE A 62 8.73 -5.19 -8.19
CA ILE A 62 10.13 -4.87 -7.90
C ILE A 62 10.58 -3.92 -9.01
N ASP A 63 11.32 -2.89 -8.63
CA ASP A 63 11.90 -1.96 -9.58
C ASP A 63 13.09 -2.63 -10.29
N GLY A 64 13.04 -2.65 -11.62
CA GLY A 64 14.07 -3.25 -12.47
C GLY A 64 15.31 -2.37 -12.66
N SER A 65 15.28 -1.12 -12.20
CA SER A 65 16.40 -0.19 -12.28
C SER A 65 17.40 -0.31 -11.12
N LEU A 66 17.05 -1.10 -10.10
CA LEU A 66 17.90 -1.39 -8.94
C LEU A 66 19.12 -2.25 -9.31
N SER A 67 20.12 -2.27 -8.42
CA SER A 67 21.24 -3.21 -8.54
C SER A 67 20.78 -4.67 -8.42
N ASN A 68 21.57 -5.61 -8.94
CA ASN A 68 21.21 -7.02 -8.89
C ASN A 68 21.05 -7.53 -7.45
N GLU A 69 21.89 -7.05 -6.54
CA GLU A 69 21.87 -7.39 -5.12
C GLU A 69 20.59 -6.90 -4.45
N GLU A 70 20.18 -5.66 -4.76
CA GLU A 70 18.93 -5.08 -4.25
C GLU A 70 17.69 -5.79 -4.79
N ILE A 71 17.71 -6.15 -6.08
CA ILE A 71 16.63 -6.94 -6.69
C ILE A 71 16.53 -8.30 -6.00
N ASP A 72 17.64 -9.00 -5.79
CA ASP A 72 17.62 -10.30 -5.14
C ASP A 72 17.14 -10.22 -3.69
N HIS A 73 17.54 -9.17 -2.96
CA HIS A 73 17.02 -8.89 -1.64
C HIS A 73 15.51 -8.60 -1.65
N ALA A 74 15.01 -7.84 -2.63
CA ALA A 74 13.58 -7.58 -2.80
C ALA A 74 12.78 -8.85 -3.13
N VAL A 75 13.28 -9.70 -4.03
CA VAL A 75 12.69 -11.00 -4.37
C VAL A 75 12.61 -11.90 -3.14
N ASN A 76 13.70 -12.01 -2.38
CA ASN A 76 13.74 -12.82 -1.15
C ASN A 76 12.76 -12.32 -0.09
N ASN A 77 12.64 -11.00 0.07
CA ASN A 77 11.65 -10.40 0.97
C ASN A 77 10.21 -10.67 0.53
N TYR A 78 9.93 -10.60 -0.78
CA TYR A 78 8.63 -10.95 -1.33
C TYR A 78 8.27 -12.40 -1.02
N ILE A 79 9.19 -13.34 -1.28
CA ILE A 79 9.01 -14.77 -1.01
C ILE A 79 8.75 -15.01 0.48
N ARG A 80 9.56 -14.41 1.36
CA ARG A 80 9.40 -14.54 2.82
C ARG A 80 8.01 -14.09 3.28
N LYS A 81 7.55 -12.92 2.84
CA LYS A 81 6.21 -12.39 3.19
C LYS A 81 5.10 -13.31 2.71
N LYS A 82 5.17 -13.79 1.46
CA LYS A 82 4.16 -14.69 0.90
C LYS A 82 4.13 -16.05 1.60
N ASN A 83 5.29 -16.65 1.87
CA ASN A 83 5.36 -17.93 2.55
C ASN A 83 4.96 -17.84 4.03
N ALA A 84 5.23 -16.72 4.71
CA ALA A 84 4.78 -16.48 6.09
C ALA A 84 3.25 -16.41 6.20
N ALA A 85 2.59 -15.76 5.23
CA ALA A 85 1.12 -15.70 5.18
C ALA A 85 0.50 -17.10 5.05
N LEU A 86 1.13 -18.01 4.30
CA LEU A 86 0.68 -19.40 4.15
C LEU A 86 0.80 -20.19 5.47
N LYS A 87 1.89 -20.00 6.23
CA LYS A 87 2.08 -20.68 7.52
C LYS A 87 1.01 -20.32 8.55
N ASN A 88 0.60 -19.07 8.57
CA ASN A 88 -0.44 -18.59 9.50
C ASN A 88 -1.85 -19.08 9.13
N CYS A 89 -2.03 -19.62 7.93
CA CYS A 89 -3.29 -20.17 7.46
C CYS A 89 -3.44 -21.68 7.69
N ALA A 90 -2.39 -22.36 8.17
CA ALA A 90 -2.40 -23.80 8.46
C ALA A 90 -2.59 -24.13 9.96
N LYS A 91 -2.85 -23.11 10.80
CA LYS A 91 -3.13 -23.26 12.23
C LYS A 91 -4.62 -23.14 12.53
#